data_AF-A0A932TRY0-F1
#
_entry.id   AF-A0A932TRY0-F1
#
_cell.length_a   1.000
_cell.length_b   1.000
_cell.length_c   1.000
_cell.angle_alpha   90.00
_cell.angle_beta   90.00
_cell.angle_gamma   90.00
#
_symmetry.space_group_name_H-M   'P 1'
#
loop_
_entity.id
_entity.type
_entity.pdbx_description
1 polymer ?
#
loop_
_entity_poly.entity_id
_entity_poly.type
_entity_poly.pdbx_seq_one_letter_code
_entity_poly.pdbx_strand_id
1 'polypeptide(L)'
;MELRSLSHAELSLYLEARAPEIRKLPPDHRDAIVRMAVRLVGRDVAPRFILAAVDSTARLLQKPVIQTTSRPPLPEAVENPPFEAHRAAARKLAEHTRAAIREAHAARRSNEVRKVRGMLRGIDRGQLCEALGDEGERLCREIDGALARLVWPVRRGRPRSQRALV
;
A
#
# COMPACT_ATOMS: atom_id res chain seq x y z
N MET A 1 25.68 1.45 25.83
CA MET A 1 25.66 -0.02 25.75
C MET A 1 25.31 -0.40 24.33
N GLU A 2 26.24 -1.07 23.63
CA GLU A 2 25.99 -1.59 22.30
C GLU A 2 25.23 -2.92 22.43
N LEU A 3 23.99 -2.99 21.95
CA LEU A 3 23.18 -4.23 22.03
C LEU A 3 23.80 -5.41 21.27
N ARG A 4 24.79 -5.14 20.42
CA ARG A 4 25.51 -6.10 19.58
C ARG A 4 26.47 -6.99 20.37
N SER A 5 26.98 -6.51 21.50
CA SER A 5 27.93 -7.26 22.32
C SER A 5 27.25 -8.14 23.37
N LEU A 6 25.92 -8.09 23.45
CA LEU A 6 25.15 -8.85 24.45
C LEU A 6 24.90 -10.26 23.94
N SER A 7 25.21 -11.25 24.77
CA SER A 7 24.78 -12.63 24.58
C SER A 7 23.25 -12.74 24.63
N HIS A 8 22.71 -13.87 24.17
CA HIS A 8 21.25 -14.13 24.19
C HIS A 8 20.65 -13.95 25.59
N ALA A 9 21.35 -14.41 26.63
CA ALA A 9 20.92 -14.27 28.02
C ALA A 9 20.96 -12.82 28.51
N GLU A 10 22.02 -12.07 28.17
CA GLU A 10 22.16 -10.66 28.54
C GLU A 10 21.15 -9.78 27.80
N LEU A 11 20.86 -10.08 26.53
CA LEU A 11 19.84 -9.38 25.75
C LEU A 11 18.45 -9.66 26.34
N SER A 12 18.16 -10.90 26.73
CA SER A 12 16.91 -11.25 27.41
C SER A 12 16.72 -10.43 28.70
N LEU A 13 17.74 -10.40 29.58
CA LEU A 13 17.73 -9.62 30.81
C LEU A 13 17.56 -8.12 30.54
N TYR A 14 18.25 -7.60 29.52
CA TYR A 14 18.16 -6.20 29.12
C TYR A 14 16.74 -5.84 28.65
N LEU A 15 16.12 -6.69 27.83
CA LEU A 15 14.77 -6.48 27.33
C LEU A 15 13.74 -6.57 28.46
N GLU A 16 13.88 -7.53 29.37
CA GLU A 16 12.99 -7.63 30.54
C GLU A 16 13.10 -6.43 31.49
N ALA A 17 14.29 -5.84 31.62
CA ALA A 17 14.47 -4.63 32.42
C ALA A 17 13.84 -3.38 31.79
N ARG A 18 13.76 -3.32 30.45
CA ARG A 18 13.23 -2.18 29.70
C ARG A 18 11.75 -2.32 29.33
N ALA A 19 11.27 -3.55 29.21
CA ALA A 19 9.89 -3.90 28.92
C ALA A 19 9.42 -4.95 29.95
N PRO A 20 8.93 -4.52 31.13
CA PRO A 20 8.54 -5.43 32.22
C PRO A 20 7.38 -6.35 31.82
N GLU A 21 6.68 -6.02 30.75
CA GLU A 21 5.63 -6.82 30.14
C GLU A 21 6.14 -8.18 29.61
N ILE A 22 7.40 -8.26 29.18
CA ILE A 22 7.98 -9.54 28.71
C ILE A 22 7.99 -10.58 29.83
N ARG A 23 8.19 -10.17 31.08
CA ARG A 23 8.20 -11.06 32.25
C ARG A 23 6.87 -11.73 32.54
N LYS A 24 5.76 -11.22 31.98
CA LYS A 24 4.44 -11.81 32.15
C LYS A 24 4.11 -12.82 31.06
N LEU A 25 4.94 -12.92 30.01
CA LEU A 25 4.71 -13.82 28.89
C LEU A 25 5.17 -15.25 29.21
N PRO A 26 4.57 -16.28 28.57
CA PRO A 26 5.11 -17.64 28.53
C PRO A 26 6.55 -17.69 28.00
N PRO A 27 7.38 -18.65 28.44
CA PRO A 27 8.80 -18.73 28.07
C PRO A 27 9.01 -18.81 26.55
N ASP A 28 8.16 -19.53 25.81
CA ASP A 28 8.24 -19.63 24.35
C ASP A 28 8.07 -18.28 23.64
N HIS A 29 7.17 -17.45 24.16
CA HIS A 29 6.93 -16.10 23.66
C HIS A 29 8.08 -15.15 24.00
N ARG A 30 8.70 -15.30 25.17
CA ARG A 30 9.91 -14.54 25.52
C ARG A 30 11.05 -14.88 24.58
N ASP A 31 11.28 -16.17 24.33
CA ASP A 31 12.35 -16.62 23.44
C ASP A 31 12.10 -16.17 21.97
N ALA A 32 10.84 -16.13 21.53
CA ALA A 32 10.48 -15.53 20.24
C ALA A 32 10.82 -14.03 20.15
N ILE A 33 10.55 -13.27 21.22
CA ILE A 33 10.89 -11.84 21.31
C ILE A 33 12.41 -11.63 21.31
N VAL A 34 13.17 -12.43 22.06
CA VAL A 34 14.64 -12.32 22.10
C VAL A 34 15.23 -12.64 20.73
N ARG A 35 14.77 -13.71 20.06
CA ARG A 35 15.18 -14.02 18.67
C ARG A 35 14.86 -12.89 17.69
N MET A 36 13.70 -12.25 17.84
CA MET A 36 13.35 -11.08 17.03
C MET A 36 14.34 -9.94 17.28
N ALA A 37 14.65 -9.64 18.54
CA ALA A 37 15.61 -8.59 18.90
C ALA A 37 17.01 -8.89 18.32
N VAL A 38 17.52 -10.12 18.42
CA VAL A 38 18.80 -10.53 17.80
C VAL A 38 18.80 -10.26 16.30
N ARG A 39 17.72 -10.60 15.58
CA ARG A 39 17.61 -10.32 14.14
C ARG A 39 17.63 -8.82 13.83
N LEU A 40 17.01 -8.00 14.67
CA LEU A 40 17.00 -6.54 14.48
C LEU A 40 18.36 -5.91 14.79
N VAL A 41 19.06 -6.41 15.82
CA VAL A 41 20.43 -6.00 16.15
C VAL A 41 21.37 -6.34 14.99
N GLY A 42 21.25 -7.54 14.41
CA GLY A 42 22.04 -7.95 13.24
C GLY A 42 21.77 -7.14 11.97
N ARG A 43 20.65 -6.41 11.91
CA ARG A 43 20.27 -5.52 10.80
C ARG A 43 20.63 -4.05 11.03
N ASP A 44 21.43 -3.76 12.04
CA ASP A 44 21.81 -2.40 12.44
C ASP A 44 20.62 -1.48 12.77
N VAL A 45 19.54 -2.05 13.29
CA VAL A 45 18.39 -1.24 13.72
C VAL A 45 18.77 -0.48 14.98
N ALA A 46 18.47 0.82 15.02
CA ALA A 46 18.80 1.62 16.20
C ALA A 46 18.08 1.10 17.46
N PRO A 47 18.74 1.07 18.64
CA PRO A 47 18.22 0.48 19.88
C PRO A 47 16.81 0.92 20.27
N ARG A 48 16.46 2.19 20.04
CA ARG A 48 15.12 2.74 20.32
C ARG A 48 14.00 2.05 19.53
N PHE A 49 14.26 1.67 18.29
CA PHE A 49 13.27 1.01 17.43
C PHE A 49 13.15 -0.47 17.77
N ILE A 50 14.26 -1.10 18.19
CA ILE A 50 14.26 -2.47 18.71
C ILE A 50 13.37 -2.55 19.95
N LEU A 51 13.56 -1.63 20.90
CA LEU A 51 12.76 -1.56 22.12
C LEU A 51 11.28 -1.30 21.83
N ALA A 52 10.96 -0.38 20.91
CA ALA A 52 9.58 -0.12 20.50
C ALA A 52 8.91 -1.34 19.87
N ALA A 53 9.62 -2.08 19.00
CA ALA A 53 9.12 -3.29 18.36
C ALA A 53 8.90 -4.41 19.39
N VAL A 54 9.84 -4.56 20.33
CA VAL A 54 9.74 -5.53 21.42
C VAL A 54 8.55 -5.22 22.35
N ASP A 55 8.39 -3.98 22.79
CA ASP A 55 7.28 -3.56 23.66
C ASP A 55 5.92 -3.75 22.97
N SER A 56 5.82 -3.34 21.71
CA SER A 56 4.60 -3.54 20.91
C SER A 56 4.23 -5.02 20.77
N THR A 57 5.21 -5.87 20.49
CA THR A 57 5.00 -7.32 20.34
C THR A 57 4.62 -7.96 21.67
N ALA A 58 5.26 -7.55 22.78
CA ALA A 58 4.93 -8.04 24.11
C ALA A 58 3.47 -7.70 24.50
N ARG A 59 3.02 -6.48 24.21
CA ARG A 59 1.61 -6.06 24.42
C ARG A 59 0.62 -6.90 23.62
N LEU A 60 0.95 -7.21 22.36
CA LEU A 60 0.09 -8.03 21.51
C LEU A 60 -0.05 -9.45 22.06
N LEU A 61 1.05 -10.04 22.54
CA LEU A 61 1.06 -11.40 23.09
C LEU A 61 0.42 -11.49 24.49
N GLN A 62 0.35 -10.39 25.24
CA GLN A 62 -0.34 -10.35 26.53
C GLN A 62 -1.86 -10.20 26.42
N LYS A 63 -2.37 -9.64 25.32
CA LYS A 63 -3.82 -9.45 25.18
C LYS A 63 -4.48 -10.82 25.21
N PRO A 64 -5.38 -11.09 26.19
CA PRO A 64 -6.14 -12.32 26.15
C PRO A 64 -6.88 -12.36 24.82
N VAL A 65 -6.75 -13.47 24.09
CA VAL A 65 -7.62 -13.76 22.96
C VAL A 65 -9.03 -13.80 23.53
N ILE A 66 -9.76 -12.68 23.41
CA ILE A 66 -11.16 -12.63 23.77
C ILE A 66 -11.85 -13.64 22.86
N GLN A 67 -12.21 -14.78 23.43
CA GLN A 67 -13.28 -15.62 22.91
C GLN A 67 -14.51 -14.72 22.83
N THR A 68 -14.85 -14.24 21.64
CA THR A 68 -16.08 -13.47 21.42
C THR A 68 -17.28 -14.41 21.38
N THR A 69 -17.62 -14.99 22.54
CA THR A 69 -18.97 -15.48 22.86
C THR A 69 -19.79 -14.32 23.38
N SER A 70 -20.35 -13.55 22.45
CA SER A 70 -21.50 -12.63 22.53
C SER A 70 -21.43 -11.75 21.29
N ARG A 71 -22.27 -12.07 20.30
CA ARG A 71 -22.29 -11.44 18.98
C ARG A 71 -23.32 -10.29 18.98
N PRO A 72 -22.93 -9.02 19.16
CA PRO A 72 -23.41 -7.99 18.24
C PRO A 72 -22.83 -8.33 16.85
N PRO A 73 -23.55 -8.11 15.73
CA PRO A 73 -23.06 -8.54 14.42
C PRO A 73 -21.68 -7.94 14.18
N LEU A 74 -20.68 -8.81 14.01
CA LEU A 74 -19.38 -8.43 13.48
C LEU A 74 -19.63 -7.53 12.25
N PRO A 75 -18.88 -6.43 12.03
CA PRO A 75 -18.61 -6.07 10.65
C PRO A 75 -17.99 -7.33 10.07
N GLU A 76 -18.72 -7.96 9.16
CA GLU A 76 -18.36 -9.22 8.52
C GLU A 76 -16.85 -9.22 8.30
N ALA A 77 -16.20 -10.32 8.66
CA ALA A 77 -14.88 -10.61 8.15
C ALA A 77 -14.97 -10.21 6.68
N VAL A 78 -14.27 -9.12 6.31
CA VAL A 78 -14.21 -8.71 4.92
C VAL A 78 -13.52 -9.89 4.30
N GLU A 79 -14.32 -10.79 3.73
CA GLU A 79 -13.86 -11.89 2.92
C GLU A 79 -12.92 -11.20 1.95
N ASN A 80 -11.61 -11.39 2.16
CA ASN A 80 -10.67 -11.07 1.13
C ASN A 80 -11.27 -11.74 -0.10
N PRO A 81 -11.65 -10.97 -1.14
CA PRO A 81 -12.40 -11.52 -2.24
C PRO A 81 -11.69 -12.81 -2.65
N PRO A 82 -12.42 -13.90 -2.93
CA PRO A 82 -11.78 -15.15 -3.35
C PRO A 82 -10.72 -14.80 -4.38
N PHE A 83 -9.55 -15.44 -4.35
CA PHE A 83 -8.40 -15.09 -5.20
C PHE A 83 -8.78 -14.80 -6.67
N GLU A 84 -9.86 -15.43 -7.15
CA GLU A 84 -10.53 -15.17 -8.42
C GLU A 84 -11.16 -13.77 -8.57
N ALA A 85 -11.82 -13.23 -7.55
CA ALA A 85 -12.38 -11.88 -7.52
C ALA A 85 -11.29 -10.81 -7.53
N HIS A 86 -10.14 -11.04 -6.86
CA HIS A 86 -8.96 -10.17 -7.01
C HIS A 86 -8.41 -10.21 -8.44
N ARG A 87 -8.30 -11.39 -9.05
CA ARG A 87 -7.91 -11.52 -10.47
C ARG A 87 -8.92 -10.89 -11.42
N ALA A 88 -10.22 -11.02 -11.15
CA ALA A 88 -11.27 -10.44 -11.98
C ALA A 88 -11.26 -8.91 -11.88
N ALA A 89 -11.04 -8.36 -10.68
CA ALA A 89 -10.86 -6.93 -10.48
C ALA A 89 -9.61 -6.40 -11.19
N ALA A 90 -8.48 -7.12 -11.10
CA ALA A 90 -7.25 -6.79 -11.82
C ALA A 90 -7.45 -6.79 -13.35
N ARG A 91 -8.16 -7.80 -13.89
CA ARG A 91 -8.51 -7.86 -15.33
C ARG A 91 -9.39 -6.68 -15.75
N LYS A 92 -10.45 -6.38 -15.00
CA LYS A 92 -11.32 -5.22 -15.27
C LYS A 92 -10.54 -3.91 -15.24
N LEU A 93 -9.63 -3.76 -14.29
CA LEU A 93 -8.76 -2.59 -14.17
C LEU A 93 -7.82 -2.46 -15.38
N ALA A 94 -7.21 -3.56 -15.82
CA ALA A 94 -6.37 -3.59 -17.02
C ALA A 94 -7.17 -3.27 -18.29
N GLU A 95 -8.35 -3.85 -18.46
CA GLU A 95 -9.25 -3.61 -19.60
C GLU A 95 -9.69 -2.15 -19.67
N HIS A 96 -10.14 -1.59 -18.54
CA HIS A 96 -10.53 -0.19 -18.44
C HIS A 96 -9.36 0.74 -18.80
N THR A 97 -8.16 0.46 -18.27
CA THR A 97 -6.97 1.25 -18.54
C THR A 97 -6.59 1.22 -20.02
N ARG A 98 -6.61 0.04 -20.64
CA ARG A 98 -6.38 -0.11 -22.09
C ARG A 98 -7.42 0.60 -22.92
N ALA A 99 -8.70 0.53 -22.52
CA ALA A 99 -9.76 1.26 -23.20
C ALA A 99 -9.54 2.78 -23.13
N ALA A 100 -9.18 3.31 -21.96
CA ALA A 100 -8.87 4.72 -21.79
C ALA A 100 -7.67 5.18 -22.63
N ILE A 101 -6.62 4.36 -22.76
CA ILE A 101 -5.47 4.63 -23.63
C ILE A 101 -5.89 4.64 -25.11
N ARG A 102 -6.72 3.67 -25.55
CA ARG A 102 -7.25 3.66 -26.92
C ARG A 102 -8.12 4.88 -27.21
N GLU A 103 -8.98 5.28 -26.28
CA GLU A 103 -9.77 6.50 -26.38
C GLU A 103 -8.89 7.75 -26.43
N ALA A 104 -7.77 7.77 -25.70
CA ALA A 104 -6.81 8.86 -25.75
C ALA A 104 -6.16 9.00 -27.12
N HIS A 105 -5.86 7.87 -27.77
CA HIS A 105 -5.34 7.85 -29.13
C HIS A 105 -6.39 8.23 -30.18
N ALA A 106 -7.67 7.94 -29.93
CA ALA A 106 -8.77 8.28 -30.82
C ALA A 106 -9.30 9.71 -30.63
N ALA A 107 -9.04 10.35 -29.48
CA ALA A 107 -9.54 11.68 -29.14
C ALA A 107 -9.01 12.75 -30.10
N ARG A 108 -9.91 13.48 -30.75
CA ARG A 108 -9.56 14.56 -31.70
C ARG A 108 -10.09 15.92 -31.29
N ARG A 109 -11.18 15.96 -30.52
CA ARG A 109 -11.83 17.21 -30.11
C ARG A 109 -11.35 17.66 -28.74
N SER A 110 -11.36 18.96 -28.49
CA SER A 110 -10.83 19.56 -27.25
C SER A 110 -11.57 19.11 -25.99
N ASN A 111 -12.87 18.87 -26.08
CA ASN A 111 -13.69 18.31 -25.00
C ASN A 111 -13.38 16.83 -24.73
N GLU A 112 -13.17 16.03 -25.77
CA GLU A 112 -12.74 14.63 -25.67
C GLU A 112 -11.35 14.54 -25.04
N VAL A 113 -10.40 15.32 -25.52
CA VAL A 113 -9.04 15.41 -24.97
C VAL A 113 -9.08 15.78 -23.49
N ARG A 114 -9.90 16.76 -23.10
CA ARG A 114 -10.07 17.13 -21.68
C ARG A 114 -10.64 15.98 -20.86
N LYS A 115 -11.70 15.31 -21.36
CA LYS A 115 -12.35 14.18 -20.68
C LYS A 115 -11.36 13.04 -20.48
N VAL A 116 -10.71 12.59 -21.55
CA VAL A 116 -9.78 11.46 -21.52
C VAL A 116 -8.55 11.76 -20.67
N ARG A 117 -8.03 12.99 -20.71
CA ARG A 117 -6.95 13.41 -19.81
C ARG A 117 -7.36 13.33 -18.33
N GLY A 118 -8.60 13.67 -18.01
CA GLY A 118 -9.15 13.50 -16.66
C GLY A 118 -9.21 12.02 -16.25
N MET A 119 -9.72 11.17 -17.15
CA MET A 119 -9.80 9.72 -16.91
C MET A 119 -8.42 9.09 -16.69
N LEU A 120 -7.45 9.35 -17.58
CA LEU A 120 -6.08 8.85 -17.45
C LEU A 120 -5.38 9.34 -16.16
N ARG A 121 -5.68 10.57 -15.70
CA ARG A 121 -5.15 11.09 -14.44
C ARG A 121 -5.80 10.47 -13.21
N GLY A 122 -7.05 10.02 -13.32
CA GLY A 122 -7.79 9.39 -12.23
C GLY A 122 -7.46 7.91 -12.02
N ILE A 123 -6.72 7.26 -12.94
CA ILE A 123 -6.25 5.88 -12.77
C ILE A 123 -5.19 5.86 -11.67
N ASP A 124 -5.36 5.04 -10.64
CA ASP A 124 -4.36 4.84 -9.60
C ASP A 124 -3.21 3.96 -10.11
N ARG A 125 -1.99 4.50 -10.11
CA ARG A 125 -0.78 3.82 -10.62
C ARG A 125 -0.26 2.80 -9.61
N GLY A 126 -0.39 3.10 -8.31
CA GLY A 126 0.01 2.19 -7.25
C GLY A 126 -0.85 0.94 -7.30
N GLN A 127 -2.17 1.12 -7.38
CA GLN A 127 -3.11 0.01 -7.55
C GLN A 127 -2.86 -0.78 -8.84
N LEU A 128 -2.50 -0.11 -9.94
CA LEU A 128 -2.18 -0.75 -11.22
C LEU A 128 -0.95 -1.67 -11.11
N CYS A 129 0.13 -1.17 -10.51
CA CYS A 129 1.37 -1.92 -10.32
C CYS A 129 1.20 -3.04 -9.30
N GLU A 130 0.49 -2.81 -8.19
CA GLU A 130 0.22 -3.84 -7.19
C GLU A 130 -0.65 -4.98 -7.73
N ALA A 131 -1.66 -4.66 -8.56
CA ALA A 131 -2.58 -5.67 -9.08
C ALA A 131 -2.03 -6.45 -10.28
N LEU A 132 -1.14 -5.87 -11.09
CA LEU A 132 -0.70 -6.42 -12.38
C LEU A 132 0.81 -6.65 -12.50
N GLY A 133 1.62 -6.18 -11.54
CA GLY A 133 3.08 -6.28 -11.59
C GLY A 133 3.68 -5.58 -12.82
N ASP A 134 4.51 -6.29 -13.57
CA ASP A 134 5.22 -5.79 -14.77
C ASP A 134 4.26 -5.26 -15.86
N GLU A 135 3.09 -5.87 -15.99
CA GLU A 135 2.05 -5.40 -16.92
C GLU A 135 1.47 -4.06 -16.48
N GLY A 136 1.34 -3.86 -15.16
CA GLY A 136 0.95 -2.58 -14.56
C GLY A 136 1.99 -1.49 -14.83
N GLU A 137 3.28 -1.79 -14.65
CA GLU A 137 4.34 -0.83 -14.98
C GLU A 137 4.33 -0.41 -16.45
N ARG A 138 4.12 -1.38 -17.35
CA ARG A 138 4.02 -1.11 -18.78
C ARG A 138 2.83 -0.20 -19.08
N LEU A 139 1.66 -0.47 -18.51
CA LEU A 139 0.47 0.36 -18.68
C LEU A 139 0.67 1.77 -18.09
N CYS A 140 1.36 1.91 -16.96
CA CYS A 140 1.73 3.21 -16.41
C CYS A 140 2.57 4.04 -17.38
N ARG A 141 3.59 3.43 -18.02
CA ARG A 141 4.39 4.11 -19.06
C ARG A 141 3.56 4.49 -20.28
N GLU A 142 2.61 3.64 -20.68
CA GLU A 142 1.68 3.95 -21.78
C GLU A 142 0.71 5.10 -21.42
N ILE A 143 0.23 5.17 -20.18
CA ILE A 143 -0.57 6.31 -19.67
C ILE A 143 0.24 7.61 -19.75
N ASP A 144 1.49 7.60 -19.28
CA ASP A 144 2.33 8.79 -19.29
C ASP A 144 2.61 9.26 -20.73
N GLY A 145 2.88 8.32 -21.63
CA GLY A 145 3.01 8.59 -23.07
C GLY A 145 1.73 9.18 -23.69
N ALA A 146 0.57 8.62 -23.34
CA ALA A 146 -0.72 9.14 -23.80
C ALA A 146 -0.99 10.55 -23.26
N LEU A 147 -0.74 10.78 -21.96
CA LEU A 147 -0.89 12.10 -21.33
C LEU A 147 0.03 13.13 -21.97
N ALA A 148 1.30 12.81 -22.24
CA ALA A 148 2.25 13.69 -22.90
C ALA A 148 1.76 14.13 -24.29
N ARG A 149 1.15 13.22 -25.07
CA ARG A 149 0.55 13.55 -26.37
C ARG A 149 -0.65 14.49 -26.26
N LEU A 150 -1.43 14.37 -25.18
CA LEU A 150 -2.60 15.20 -24.90
C LEU A 150 -2.25 16.58 -24.28
N VAL A 151 -0.97 16.89 -24.04
CA VAL A 151 -0.51 18.19 -23.52
C VAL A 151 -0.66 19.30 -24.57
N TRP A 152 -0.60 18.97 -25.86
CA TRP A 152 -0.70 19.96 -26.92
C TRP A 152 -2.06 20.66 -26.91
N PRO A 153 -2.10 22.00 -26.85
CA PRO A 153 -3.36 22.73 -26.83
C PRO A 153 -4.09 22.48 -28.14
N VAL A 154 -5.21 21.75 -28.08
CA VAL A 154 -6.18 21.73 -29.17
C VAL A 154 -6.57 23.18 -29.41
N ARG A 155 -6.16 23.74 -30.56
CA ARG A 155 -6.42 25.13 -30.95
C ARG A 155 -7.87 25.44 -30.59
N ARG A 156 -8.08 26.30 -29.60
CA ARG A 156 -9.41 26.78 -29.24
C ARG A 156 -9.91 27.53 -30.46
N GLY A 157 -10.78 26.90 -31.26
CA GLY A 157 -11.57 27.63 -32.23
C GLY A 157 -12.25 28.77 -31.47
N ARG A 158 -12.12 30.00 -31.99
CA ARG A 158 -12.66 31.22 -31.36
C ARG A 158 -14.07 30.96 -30.82
N PRO A 159 -14.38 31.40 -29.60
CA PRO A 159 -15.74 31.29 -29.08
C PRO A 159 -16.72 31.94 -30.04
N ARG A 160 -17.84 31.25 -30.34
CA ARG A 160 -18.90 31.71 -31.25
C ARG A 160 -19.48 33.07 -30.84
N SER A 161 -19.29 33.52 -29.60
CA SER A 161 -19.69 34.85 -29.13
C SER A 161 -18.95 36.02 -29.80
N GLN A 162 -17.89 35.78 -30.56
CA GLN A 162 -17.19 36.82 -31.35
C GLN A 162 -17.56 36.83 -32.85
N ARG A 163 -18.58 36.06 -33.29
CA ARG A 163 -19.02 36.06 -34.70
C ARG A 163 -20.19 37.02 -35.01
N ALA A 164 -20.72 37.73 -34.02
CA ALA A 164 -21.89 38.60 -34.18
C ALA A 164 -21.58 40.11 -34.10
N LEU A 165 -20.34 40.51 -34.44
CA LEU A 165 -19.92 41.91 -34.55
C LEU A 165 -19.04 42.07 -35.79
N VAL A 166 -19.60 41.82 -36.98
CA VAL A 166 -19.19 42.42 -38.26
C VAL A 166 -20.45 42.57 -39.10
#